data_AF-A0A940R1Q1-F1
#
_entry.id   AF-A0A940R1Q1-F1
#
_cell.length_a   1.000
_cell.length_b   1.000
_cell.length_c   1.000
_cell.angle_alpha   90.00
_cell.angle_beta   90.00
_cell.angle_gamma   90.00
#
_symmetry.space_group_name_H-M   'P 1'
#
loop_
_entity.id
_entity.type
_entity.pdbx_description
1 polymer ?
#
loop_
_entity_poly.entity_id
_entity_poly.type
_entity_poly.pdbx_seq_one_letter_code
_entity_poly.pdbx_strand_id
1 'polypeptide(L)'
;MKHYPANRKNTPNLFHNTKQDRFAPEILADSLEVMESYSMQKIVLLQSSLEKLNVADHAAEIVEICQQIKKEKKLLAQIIVRKKLETDKN
;
A
#
# COMPACT_ATOMS: atom_id res chain seq x y z
N MET A 1 37.70 35.23 -27.33
CA MET A 1 37.81 33.84 -26.87
C MET A 1 36.45 33.38 -26.39
N LYS A 2 35.95 32.26 -26.92
CA LYS A 2 34.63 31.71 -26.59
C LYS A 2 34.72 30.98 -25.24
N HIS A 3 34.01 31.45 -24.23
CA HIS A 3 33.83 30.71 -22.99
C HIS A 3 32.39 30.19 -22.91
N TYR A 4 32.28 28.87 -22.99
CA TYR A 4 31.05 28.10 -22.97
C TYR A 4 30.37 28.19 -21.58
N PRO A 5 29.04 28.26 -21.51
CA PRO A 5 28.34 28.16 -20.23
C PRO A 5 28.46 26.75 -19.67
N ALA A 6 28.74 26.64 -18.37
CA ALA A 6 28.75 25.39 -17.64
C ALA A 6 27.35 24.75 -17.68
N ASN A 7 27.20 23.76 -18.57
CA ASN A 7 26.11 22.81 -18.58
C ASN A 7 26.15 22.05 -17.24
N ARG A 8 25.29 22.45 -16.29
CA ARG A 8 25.04 21.69 -15.07
C ARG A 8 24.37 20.39 -15.46
N LYS A 9 25.25 19.41 -15.67
CA LYS A 9 25.03 17.97 -15.75
C LYS A 9 23.68 17.58 -15.16
N ASN A 10 22.82 17.04 -16.04
CA ASN A 10 21.83 16.03 -15.70
C ASN A 10 22.43 15.12 -14.64
N THR A 11 22.05 15.34 -13.39
CA THR A 11 22.18 14.31 -12.37
C THR A 11 21.27 13.18 -12.85
N PRO A 12 21.80 11.99 -13.19
CA PRO A 12 20.91 10.85 -13.33
C PRO A 12 20.21 10.73 -11.98
N ASN A 13 18.88 10.81 -12.00
CA ASN A 13 18.04 10.58 -10.84
C ASN A 13 18.26 9.13 -10.39
N LEU A 14 19.33 8.91 -9.63
CA LEU A 14 19.77 7.62 -9.10
C LEU A 14 18.97 7.26 -7.83
N PHE A 15 17.71 7.66 -7.80
CA PHE A 15 16.71 7.21 -6.86
C PHE A 15 15.53 6.64 -7.64
N HIS A 16 15.81 5.71 -8.56
CA HIS A 16 14.91 4.57 -8.72
C HIS A 16 15.01 3.77 -7.42
N ASN A 17 14.40 4.31 -6.37
CA ASN A 17 14.04 3.57 -5.19
C ASN A 17 12.88 2.69 -5.67
N THR A 18 13.21 1.58 -6.31
CA THR A 18 12.30 0.46 -6.51
C THR A 18 12.02 -0.10 -5.12
N LYS A 19 11.27 0.65 -4.31
CA LYS A 19 10.36 0.07 -3.34
C LYS A 19 9.34 -0.66 -4.20
N GLN A 20 9.71 -1.87 -4.63
CA GLN A 20 8.73 -2.90 -4.84
C GLN A 20 7.97 -2.92 -3.52
N ASP A 21 6.82 -2.26 -3.50
CA ASP A 21 5.94 -2.25 -2.34
C ASP A 21 5.62 -3.72 -2.16
N ARG A 22 6.28 -4.36 -1.18
CA ARG A 22 6.21 -5.81 -0.92
C ARG A 22 4.77 -6.29 -0.71
N PHE A 23 3.84 -5.35 -0.66
CA PHE A 23 2.44 -5.47 -0.32
C PHE A 23 1.52 -4.69 -1.27
N ALA A 24 2.04 -4.21 -2.42
CA ALA A 24 1.19 -3.69 -3.49
C ALA A 24 0.11 -4.74 -3.80
N PRO A 25 -1.18 -4.38 -3.75
CA PRO A 25 -2.23 -5.33 -4.06
C PRO A 25 -2.14 -5.69 -5.55
N GLU A 26 -1.67 -6.88 -5.83
CA GLU A 26 -1.69 -7.49 -7.17
C GLU A 26 -3.10 -8.06 -7.44
N ILE A 27 -4.12 -7.24 -7.21
CA ILE A 27 -5.52 -7.68 -7.31
C ILE A 27 -6.14 -7.09 -8.55
N LEU A 28 -6.23 -7.95 -9.55
CA LEU A 28 -7.15 -7.82 -10.67
C LEU A 28 -8.42 -8.59 -10.29
N ALA A 29 -9.32 -7.96 -9.52
CA ALA A 29 -10.59 -8.57 -9.13
C ALA A 29 -11.76 -7.83 -9.76
N ASP A 30 -12.65 -8.59 -10.39
CA ASP A 30 -13.76 -8.06 -11.20
C ASP A 30 -15.04 -7.81 -10.39
N SER A 31 -15.07 -8.10 -9.08
CA SER A 31 -16.22 -7.84 -8.21
C SER A 31 -15.85 -7.25 -6.85
N LEU A 32 -16.74 -6.40 -6.33
CA LEU A 32 -16.60 -5.78 -5.01
C LEU A 32 -16.55 -6.80 -3.87
N GLU A 33 -17.22 -7.95 -4.03
CA GLU A 33 -17.24 -9.04 -3.05
C GLU A 33 -15.88 -9.73 -2.92
N VAL A 34 -15.18 -9.94 -4.04
CA VAL A 34 -13.83 -10.52 -4.04
C VAL A 34 -12.84 -9.55 -3.40
N MET A 35 -12.94 -8.25 -3.71
CA MET A 35 -12.09 -7.22 -3.11
C MET A 35 -12.32 -7.08 -1.59
N GLU A 36 -13.58 -7.15 -1.14
CA GLU A 36 -13.96 -7.13 0.27
C GLU A 36 -13.34 -8.32 1.02
N SER A 37 -13.58 -9.54 0.50
CA SER A 37 -13.08 -10.78 1.10
C SER A 37 -11.56 -10.79 1.22
N TYR A 38 -10.85 -10.38 0.16
CA TYR A 38 -9.38 -10.26 0.21
C TYR A 38 -8.93 -9.27 1.28
N SER A 39 -9.51 -8.08 1.32
CA SER A 39 -9.09 -7.02 2.23
C SER A 39 -9.26 -7.45 3.69
N MET A 40 -10.36 -8.15 4.00
CA MET A 40 -10.61 -8.73 5.32
C MET A 40 -9.56 -9.79 5.68
N GLN A 41 -9.28 -10.74 4.78
CA GLN A 41 -8.29 -11.79 5.01
C GLN A 41 -6.88 -11.21 5.21
N LYS A 42 -6.50 -10.21 4.41
CA LYS A 42 -5.19 -9.54 4.53
C LYS A 42 -5.04 -8.83 5.87
N ILE A 43 -6.08 -8.16 6.37
CA ILE A 43 -6.04 -7.53 7.69
C ILE A 43 -5.78 -8.57 8.78
N VAL A 44 -6.47 -9.72 8.76
CA VAL A 44 -6.28 -10.80 9.74
C VAL A 44 -4.86 -11.34 9.71
N LEU A 45 -4.30 -11.56 8.51
CA LEU A 45 -2.92 -12.02 8.35
C LEU A 45 -1.90 -11.01 8.89
N LEU A 46 -2.11 -9.73 8.62
CA LEU A 46 -1.25 -8.65 9.12
C LEU A 46 -1.32 -8.53 10.65
N GLN A 47 -2.52 -8.66 11.23
CA GLN A 47 -2.70 -8.65 12.68
C GLN A 47 -2.00 -9.84 13.35
N SER A 48 -2.17 -11.05 12.82
CA SER A 48 -1.49 -12.24 13.34
C SER A 48 0.04 -12.15 13.20
N SER A 49 0.53 -11.50 12.14
CA SER A 49 1.97 -11.27 11.97
C SER A 49 2.49 -10.27 12.99
N LEU A 50 1.74 -9.20 13.26
CA LEU A 50 2.09 -8.19 14.25
C LEU A 50 2.18 -8.77 15.67
N GLU A 51 1.26 -9.66 16.03
CA GLU A 51 1.26 -10.34 17.33
C GLU A 51 2.50 -11.21 17.58
N LYS A 52 3.17 -11.65 16.51
CA LYS A 52 4.36 -12.51 16.59
C LYS A 52 5.66 -11.71 16.65
N LEU A 53 5.63 -10.40 16.41
CA LEU A 53 6.83 -9.56 16.38
C LEU A 53 7.16 -9.00 17.76
N ASN A 54 8.41 -9.19 18.19
CA ASN A 54 8.93 -8.56 19.40
C ASN A 54 9.17 -7.06 19.15
N VAL A 55 8.60 -6.21 20.00
CA VAL A 55 8.68 -4.74 19.89
C VAL A 55 10.12 -4.22 19.95
N ALA A 56 10.99 -4.87 20.73
CA ALA A 56 12.37 -4.43 20.89
C ALA A 56 13.22 -4.65 19.63
N ASP A 57 12.93 -5.71 18.86
CA ASP A 57 13.75 -6.14 17.73
C ASP A 57 13.14 -5.72 16.38
N HIS A 58 11.82 -5.48 16.33
CA HIS A 58 11.06 -5.33 15.08
C HIS A 58 10.25 -4.04 14.98
N ALA A 59 10.64 -2.96 15.69
CA ALA A 59 9.89 -1.71 15.73
C ALA A 59 9.59 -1.10 14.33
N ALA A 60 10.54 -1.17 13.39
CA ALA A 60 10.33 -0.68 12.02
C ALA A 60 9.30 -1.52 11.24
N GLU A 61 9.36 -2.84 11.37
CA GLU A 61 8.45 -3.78 10.72
C GLU A 61 7.03 -3.67 11.31
N ILE A 62 6.92 -3.48 12.62
CA ILE A 62 5.67 -3.16 13.32
C ILE A 62 5.02 -1.90 12.77
N VAL A 63 5.80 -0.84 12.54
CA VAL A 63 5.30 0.42 11.96
C VAL A 63 4.79 0.19 10.54
N GLU A 64 5.52 -0.56 9.71
CA GLU A 64 5.10 -0.88 8.35
C GLU A 64 3.80 -1.69 8.31
N ILE A 65 3.67 -2.71 9.17
CA ILE A 65 2.46 -3.52 9.29
C ILE A 65 1.27 -2.67 9.76
N CYS A 66 1.46 -1.82 10.76
CA CYS A 66 0.42 -0.90 11.24
C CYS A 66 -0.07 0.05 10.13
N GLN A 67 0.86 0.58 9.32
CA GLN A 67 0.51 1.45 8.20
C GLN A 67 -0.31 0.71 7.14
N GLN A 68 0.02 -0.56 6.86
CA GLN A 68 -0.75 -1.38 5.93
C GLN A 68 -2.15 -1.68 6.44
N ILE A 69 -2.30 -2.05 7.72
CA ILE A 69 -3.62 -2.26 8.34
C ILE A 69 -4.49 -1.00 8.16
N LYS A 70 -3.91 0.19 8.36
CA LYS A 70 -4.64 1.46 8.16
C LYS A 70 -5.06 1.67 6.70
N LYS A 71 -4.20 1.33 5.73
CA LYS A 71 -4.53 1.41 4.29
C LYS A 71 -5.66 0.44 3.92
N GLU A 72 -5.57 -0.81 4.34
CA GLU A 72 -6.57 -1.84 4.03
C GLU A 72 -7.93 -1.51 4.65
N LYS A 73 -7.97 -1.04 5.91
CA LYS A 73 -9.21 -0.56 6.53
C LYS A 73 -9.86 0.60 5.77
N LYS A 74 -9.05 1.52 5.24
CA LYS A 74 -9.55 2.64 4.43
C LYS A 74 -10.09 2.17 3.08
N LEU A 75 -9.47 1.16 2.46
CA LEU A 75 -9.94 0.56 1.21
C LEU A 75 -11.28 -0.17 1.45
N LEU A 76 -11.37 -0.98 2.50
CA LEU A 76 -12.58 -1.71 2.87
C LEU A 76 -13.76 -0.75 3.11
N ALA A 77 -13.54 0.36 3.83
CA ALA A 77 -14.57 1.37 4.03
C ALA A 77 -15.09 1.96 2.71
N GLN A 78 -14.21 2.18 1.72
CA GLN A 78 -14.61 2.66 0.39
C GLN A 78 -15.42 1.61 -0.38
N ILE A 79 -15.04 0.33 -0.30
CA ILE A 79 -15.76 -0.78 -0.93
C ILE A 79 -17.18 -0.89 -0.35
N ILE A 80 -17.32 -0.83 0.98
CA ILE A 80 -18.62 -0.89 1.67
C ILE A 80 -19.53 0.26 1.22
N VAL A 81 -18.98 1.49 1.17
CA VAL A 81 -19.74 2.66 0.69
C VAL A 81 -20.18 2.49 -0.76
N ARG A 82 -19.32 1.97 -1.65
CA ARG A 82 -19.68 1.70 -3.06
C ARG A 82 -20.76 0.63 -3.19
N LYS A 83 -20.65 -0.49 -2.45
CA LYS A 83 -21.68 -1.54 -2.43
C LYS A 83 -23.04 -0.99 -2.01
N LYS A 84 -23.07 -0.10 -1.00
CA LYS A 84 -24.32 0.55 -0.57
C LYS A 84 -24.91 1.41 -1.68
N LEU A 85 -24.09 2.24 -2.34
CA LEU A 85 -24.53 3.09 -3.45
C LEU A 85 -25.00 2.32 -4.69
N GLU A 86 -24.50 1.10 -4.92
CA GLU A 86 -24.97 0.22 -6.00
C GLU A 86 -26.27 -0.50 -5.63
N THR A 87 -26.46 -0.83 -4.34
CA THR A 87 -27.68 -1.45 -3.83
C THR A 87 -28.85 -0.46 -3.81
N ASP A 88 -28.60 0.81 -3.47
CA ASP A 88 -29.64 1.86 -3.43
C ASP A 88 -30.10 2.32 -4.84
N LYS A 89 -29.43 1.87 -5.91
CA LYS A 89 -29.73 2.20 -7.32
C LYS A 89 -30.57 1.15 -8.05
N ASN A 90 -30.75 -0.04 -7.45
CA ASN A 90 -31.48 -1.17 -8.00
C ASN A 90 -32.82 -1.34 -7.29
#